data_AF-A0A842RH64-F1
#
_entry.id   AF-A0A842RH64-F1
#
_cell.length_a   1.000
_cell.length_b   1.000
_cell.length_c   1.000
_cell.angle_alpha   90.00
_cell.angle_beta   90.00
_cell.angle_gamma   90.00
#
_symmetry.space_group_name_H-M   'P 1'
#
loop_
_entity.id
_entity.type
_entity.pdbx_description
1 polymer ?
#
loop_
_entity_poly.entity_id
_entity_poly.type
_entity_poly.pdbx_seq_one_letter_code
_entity_poly.pdbx_strand_id
1 'polypeptide(L)'
;MKEIEYVGKVVYTKTGKRLGYVRRIEGKSGAKVLSEQPHIVVQVDRFLAKPDFILIHIDKIKRIKGKDIFLTITQEEFKKLQKVYRTERARRLADDTQRQKAKKDYDKGVTRTLVNQKRHW
;
A
#
# COMPACT_ATOMS: atom_id res chain seq x y z
N MET A 1 15.47 -14.88 -15.30
CA MET A 1 15.49 -13.46 -14.85
C MET A 1 15.77 -13.44 -13.35
N LYS A 2 16.71 -12.61 -12.86
CA LYS A 2 17.21 -12.62 -11.47
C LYS A 2 16.30 -11.82 -10.53
N GLU A 3 15.12 -12.36 -10.24
CA GLU A 3 14.06 -11.73 -9.43
C GLU A 3 14.42 -11.60 -7.93
N ILE A 4 15.46 -12.29 -7.46
CA ILE A 4 15.76 -12.47 -6.02
C ILE A 4 16.79 -11.45 -5.49
N GLU A 5 17.40 -10.63 -6.35
CA GLU A 5 18.60 -9.88 -5.94
C GLU A 5 18.34 -8.77 -4.89
N TYR A 6 17.10 -8.29 -4.72
CA TYR A 6 16.82 -7.13 -3.87
C TYR A 6 16.29 -7.48 -2.48
N VAL A 7 15.73 -8.67 -2.28
CA VAL A 7 15.08 -9.07 -1.02
C VAL A 7 16.11 -9.21 0.09
N GLY A 8 15.79 -8.69 1.28
CA GLY A 8 16.68 -8.71 2.45
C GLY A 8 17.79 -7.65 2.42
N LYS A 9 17.90 -6.85 1.35
CA LYS A 9 18.85 -5.74 1.30
C LYS A 9 18.38 -4.56 2.17
N VAL A 10 19.33 -3.90 2.81
CA VAL A 10 19.09 -2.72 3.67
C VAL A 10 18.97 -1.49 2.78
N VAL A 11 17.97 -0.65 3.02
CA VAL A 11 17.68 0.52 2.20
C VAL A 11 18.10 1.79 2.94
N TYR A 12 18.82 2.64 2.24
CA TYR A 12 19.34 3.92 2.73
C TYR A 12 18.83 5.07 1.84
N THR A 13 18.62 6.24 2.44
CA THR A 13 18.35 7.49 1.70
C THR A 13 19.57 7.94 0.91
N LYS A 14 19.39 8.96 0.06
CA LYS A 14 20.50 9.69 -0.60
C LYS A 14 21.55 10.19 0.39
N THR A 15 21.13 10.54 1.60
CA THR A 15 21.99 11.03 2.69
C THR A 15 22.64 9.91 3.52
N GLY A 16 22.41 8.64 3.18
CA GLY A 16 23.00 7.51 3.90
C GLY A 16 22.25 7.12 5.19
N LYS A 17 21.05 7.64 5.41
CA LYS A 17 20.22 7.26 6.55
C LYS A 17 19.52 5.94 6.29
N ARG A 18 19.66 4.96 7.19
CA ARG A 18 18.93 3.69 7.11
C ARG A 18 17.43 3.93 7.25
N LEU A 19 16.67 3.38 6.30
CA LEU A 19 15.21 3.41 6.27
C LEU A 19 14.62 2.09 6.76
N GLY A 20 15.23 0.98 6.39
CA GLY A 20 14.68 -0.35 6.62
C GLY A 20 15.30 -1.40 5.73
N TYR A 21 14.55 -2.46 5.42
CA TYR A 21 14.98 -3.52 4.51
C TYR A 21 13.89 -3.89 3.51
N VAL A 22 14.30 -4.38 2.34
CA VAL A 22 13.37 -4.86 1.32
C VAL A 22 12.77 -6.19 1.76
N ARG A 23 11.44 -6.24 1.88
CA ARG A 23 10.73 -7.46 2.25
C ARG A 23 10.31 -8.28 1.04
N ARG A 24 9.80 -7.63 -0.01
CA ARG A 24 9.42 -8.25 -1.28
C ARG A 24 9.48 -7.24 -2.41
N ILE A 25 9.49 -7.72 -3.64
CA ILE A 25 9.36 -6.90 -4.84
C ILE A 25 7.93 -7.10 -5.34
N GLU A 26 7.21 -6.01 -5.59
CA GLU A 26 5.92 -6.07 -6.26
C GLU A 26 6.14 -5.64 -7.72
N GLY A 27 6.07 -6.63 -8.60
CA GLY A 27 6.12 -6.46 -10.04
C GLY A 27 5.38 -7.62 -10.67
N LYS A 28 4.28 -7.31 -11.38
CA LYS A 28 3.47 -8.28 -12.14
C LYS A 28 3.03 -9.53 -11.35
N SER A 29 2.08 -9.37 -10.43
CA SER A 29 1.16 -10.47 -10.11
C SER A 29 -0.21 -9.97 -9.72
N GLY A 30 -1.15 -10.13 -10.65
CA GLY A 30 -2.57 -10.42 -10.40
C GLY A 30 -3.48 -9.31 -9.87
N ALA A 31 -2.99 -8.24 -9.26
CA ALA A 31 -3.87 -7.20 -8.72
C ALA A 31 -3.66 -5.86 -9.44
N LYS A 32 -4.73 -5.37 -10.08
CA LYS A 32 -4.87 -4.00 -10.60
C LYS A 32 -4.28 -2.97 -9.62
N VAL A 33 -3.04 -2.54 -9.84
CA VAL A 33 -2.42 -1.38 -9.18
C VAL A 33 -1.80 -0.52 -10.27
N LEU A 34 -2.12 0.77 -10.23
CA LEU A 34 -2.03 1.78 -11.30
C LEU A 34 -0.61 2.18 -11.76
N SER A 35 0.38 1.28 -11.83
CA SER A 35 1.69 1.60 -12.41
C SER A 35 2.41 0.36 -12.91
N GLU A 36 2.66 0.28 -14.21
CA GLU A 36 3.41 -0.78 -14.92
C GLU A 36 4.88 -0.95 -14.50
N GLN A 37 5.38 -0.15 -13.56
CA GLN A 37 6.77 -0.19 -13.13
C GLN A 37 6.95 -1.06 -11.87
N PRO A 38 8.02 -1.85 -11.78
CA PRO A 38 8.29 -2.67 -10.60
C PRO A 38 8.65 -1.81 -9.37
N HIS A 39 8.13 -2.21 -8.21
CA HIS A 39 8.38 -1.57 -6.91
C HIS A 39 9.05 -2.52 -5.94
N ILE A 40 9.88 -1.99 -5.05
CA ILE A 40 10.32 -2.69 -3.85
C ILE A 40 9.43 -2.30 -2.68
N VAL A 41 9.00 -3.29 -1.90
CA VAL A 41 8.31 -3.09 -0.63
C VAL A 41 9.37 -3.02 0.46
N VAL A 42 9.58 -1.83 1.00
CA VAL A 42 10.51 -1.59 2.09
C VAL A 42 9.75 -1.66 3.42
N GLN A 43 10.16 -2.58 4.27
CA GLN A 43 9.73 -2.59 5.67
C GLN A 43 10.58 -1.59 6.44
N VAL A 44 9.94 -0.55 6.96
CA VAL A 44 10.59 0.52 7.71
C VAL A 44 10.90 0.01 9.12
N ASP A 45 12.17 0.10 9.51
CA ASP A 45 12.58 -0.18 10.89
C ASP A 45 12.06 0.95 11.78
N ARG A 46 10.94 0.71 12.48
CA ARG A 46 10.34 1.68 13.41
C ARG A 46 10.13 1.01 14.75
N PHE A 47 10.44 1.74 15.81
CA PHE A 47 10.34 1.34 17.22
C PHE A 47 8.89 1.08 17.72
N LEU A 48 7.89 1.13 16.83
CA LEU A 48 6.47 1.01 17.17
C LEU A 48 5.96 -0.39 16.84
N ALA A 49 5.03 -0.91 17.66
CA ALA A 49 4.50 -2.27 17.65
C ALA A 49 3.86 -2.78 16.32
N LYS A 50 3.86 -2.00 15.24
CA LYS A 50 3.34 -2.42 13.92
C LYS A 50 4.34 -2.09 12.81
N PRO A 51 4.70 -3.07 11.97
CA PRO A 51 5.59 -2.83 10.83
C PRO A 51 4.93 -1.90 9.82
N ASP A 52 5.63 -0.83 9.44
CA ASP A 52 5.21 0.14 8.43
C ASP A 52 5.88 -0.27 7.10
N PHE A 53 5.11 -0.39 6.03
CA PHE A 53 5.59 -0.81 4.72
C PHE A 53 5.42 0.34 3.74
N ILE A 54 6.43 0.56 2.90
CA ILE A 54 6.42 1.62 1.89
C ILE A 54 6.84 1.04 0.55
N LEU A 55 6.08 1.40 -0.48
CA LEU A 55 6.40 1.09 -1.87
C LEU A 55 7.38 2.13 -2.41
N ILE A 56 8.51 1.66 -2.95
CA ILE A 56 9.51 2.51 -3.59
C ILE A 56 9.74 1.99 -5.00
N HIS A 57 9.65 2.87 -5.99
CA HIS A 57 9.96 2.51 -7.38
C HIS A 57 11.43 2.13 -7.50
N ILE A 58 11.73 1.10 -8.29
CA ILE A 58 13.12 0.67 -8.56
C ILE A 58 13.94 1.80 -9.21
N ASP A 59 13.31 2.69 -9.96
CA ASP A 59 13.93 3.91 -10.54
C ASP A 59 14.56 4.83 -9.49
N LYS A 60 14.06 4.80 -8.25
CA LYS A 60 14.64 5.58 -7.15
C LYS A 60 15.91 4.97 -6.58
N ILE A 61 16.39 3.82 -7.08
CA ILE A 61 17.65 3.21 -6.65
C ILE A 61 18.81 3.93 -7.35
N LYS A 62 19.65 4.61 -6.57
CA LYS A 62 20.86 5.27 -7.06
C LYS A 62 21.97 4.27 -7.34
N ARG A 63 22.22 3.37 -6.39
CA ARG A 63 23.27 2.33 -6.48
C ARG A 63 23.02 1.22 -5.46
N ILE A 64 23.64 0.08 -5.70
CA ILE A 64 23.62 -1.09 -4.83
C ILE A 64 25.08 -1.42 -4.47
N LYS A 65 25.38 -1.57 -3.18
CA LYS A 65 26.71 -1.95 -2.69
C LYS A 65 26.56 -3.13 -1.75
N GLY A 66 26.89 -4.33 -2.21
CA GLY A 66 26.71 -5.56 -1.42
C GLY A 66 25.25 -5.76 -1.00
N LYS A 67 24.99 -5.73 0.31
CA LYS A 67 23.65 -5.86 0.90
C LYS A 67 22.91 -4.52 1.05
N ASP A 68 23.49 -3.41 0.62
CA ASP A 68 22.94 -2.07 0.81
C ASP A 68 22.41 -1.49 -0.49
N ILE A 69 21.21 -0.90 -0.44
CA ILE A 69 20.56 -0.15 -1.52
C ILE A 69 20.53 1.32 -1.12
N PHE A 70 21.12 2.17 -1.94
CA PHE A 70 21.10 3.62 -1.75
C PHE A 70 20.09 4.23 -2.71
N LEU A 71 19.13 4.96 -2.17
CA LEU A 71 18.11 5.65 -2.96
C LEU A 71 18.56 7.04 -3.39
N THR A 72 17.92 7.58 -4.43
CA THR A 72 18.06 8.98 -4.86
C THR A 72 17.21 9.94 -4.03
N ILE A 73 16.24 9.44 -3.27
CA ILE A 73 15.32 10.27 -2.47
C ILE A 73 15.93 10.76 -1.16
N THR A 74 15.50 11.95 -0.72
CA THR A 74 15.87 12.51 0.59
C THR A 74 15.00 11.94 1.72
N GLN A 75 15.37 12.22 2.97
CA GLN A 75 14.56 11.83 4.13
C GLN A 75 13.18 12.51 4.13
N GLU A 76 13.08 13.75 3.62
CA GLU A 76 11.81 14.47 3.53
C GLU A 76 10.88 13.86 2.47
N GLU A 77 11.42 13.52 1.30
CA GLU A 77 10.66 12.82 0.27
C GLU A 77 10.16 11.46 0.76
N PHE A 78 11.01 10.73 1.50
CA PHE A 78 10.59 9.48 2.14
C PHE A 78 9.45 9.68 3.14
N LYS A 79 9.50 10.72 3.98
CA LYS A 79 8.40 11.07 4.90
C LYS A 79 7.10 11.41 4.15
N LYS A 80 7.21 12.12 3.02
CA LYS A 80 6.05 12.42 2.15
C LYS A 80 5.43 11.14 1.60
N LEU A 81 6.24 10.22 1.07
CA LEU A 81 5.79 8.90 0.59
C LEU A 81 5.09 8.10 1.69
N GLN A 82 5.66 8.08 2.90
CA GLN A 82 5.04 7.44 4.06
C GLN A 82 3.67 8.04 4.38
N LYS A 83 3.54 9.38 4.34
CA LYS A 83 2.28 10.08 4.62
C LYS A 83 1.24 9.81 3.53
N VAL A 84 1.63 9.79 2.26
CA VAL A 84 0.74 9.44 1.14
C VAL A 84 0.22 8.02 1.28
N TYR A 85 1.10 7.05 1.56
CA TYR A 85 0.70 5.66 1.75
C TYR A 85 -0.27 5.49 2.94
N ARG A 86 -0.05 6.22 4.05
CA ARG A 86 -0.99 6.25 5.18
C ARG A 86 -2.34 6.88 4.83
N THR A 87 -2.33 7.99 4.10
CA THR A 87 -3.55 8.75 3.75
C THR A 87 -4.37 8.02 2.70
N GLU A 88 -3.73 7.38 1.72
CA GLU A 88 -4.40 6.55 0.72
C GLU A 88 -5.04 5.31 1.36
N ARG A 89 -4.34 4.65 2.29
CA ARG A 89 -4.92 3.54 3.06
C ARG A 89 -6.14 3.98 3.89
N ALA A 90 -6.09 5.17 4.49
CA ALA A 90 -7.22 5.72 5.24
C ALA A 90 -8.43 6.06 4.34
N ARG A 91 -8.20 6.62 3.14
CA ARG A 91 -9.27 6.89 2.16
C ARG A 91 -9.92 5.61 1.64
N ARG A 92 -9.14 4.56 1.31
CA ARG A 92 -9.69 3.26 0.91
C ARG A 92 -10.57 2.62 2.00
N LEU A 93 -10.15 2.71 3.27
CA LEU A 93 -10.95 2.19 4.39
C LEU A 93 -12.26 2.96 4.59
N ALA A 94 -12.25 4.29 4.40
CA ALA A 94 -13.45 5.11 4.48
C ALA A 94 -14.44 4.81 3.33
N ASP A 95 -13.95 4.60 2.10
CA ASP A 95 -14.77 4.33 0.92
C ASP A 95 -15.47 2.95 1.01
N ASP A 96 -14.76 1.92 1.49
CA ASP A 96 -15.33 0.57 1.70
C ASP A 96 -16.41 0.58 2.80
N THR A 97 -16.19 1.39 3.85
CA THR A 97 -17.17 1.60 4.91
C THR A 97 -18.44 2.30 4.39
N GLN A 98 -18.30 3.26 3.46
CA GLN A 98 -19.43 3.96 2.87
C GLN A 98 -20.23 3.07 1.90
N ARG A 99 -19.53 2.23 1.11
CA ARG A 99 -20.17 1.24 0.23
C ARG A 99 -20.91 0.15 0.99
N GLN A 100 -20.36 -0.37 2.10
CA GLN A 100 -21.06 -1.36 2.93
C GLN A 100 -22.28 -0.76 3.63
N LYS A 101 -22.20 0.50 4.10
CA LYS A 101 -23.36 1.19 4.68
C LYS A 101 -24.47 1.40 3.65
N ALA A 102 -24.13 1.80 2.42
CA ALA A 102 -25.10 1.96 1.34
C ALA A 102 -25.80 0.64 0.96
N LYS A 103 -25.07 -0.48 0.91
CA LYS A 103 -25.66 -1.81 0.68
C LYS A 103 -26.64 -2.21 1.80
N LYS A 104 -26.35 -1.86 3.06
CA LYS A 104 -27.20 -2.18 4.20
C LYS A 104 -28.49 -1.36 4.25
N ASP A 105 -28.47 -0.13 3.75
CA ASP A 105 -29.69 0.69 3.63
C ASP A 105 -30.60 0.20 2.49
N TYR A 106 -30.01 -0.27 1.37
CA TYR A 106 -30.75 -0.84 0.26
C TYR A 106 -31.50 -2.14 0.64
N ASP A 107 -30.87 -3.01 1.43
CA ASP A 107 -31.48 -4.28 1.91
C ASP A 107 -32.68 -4.07 2.85
N LYS A 108 -32.67 -2.96 3.62
CA LYS A 108 -33.78 -2.57 4.51
C LYS A 108 -34.94 -1.88 3.80
N GLY A 109 -34.69 -1.26 2.64
CA GLY A 109 -35.73 -0.65 1.81
C GLY A 109 -36.57 -1.68 1.04
N VAL A 110 -35.99 -2.82 0.67
CA VAL A 110 -36.67 -3.88 -0.11
C VAL A 110 -37.58 -4.77 0.75
N THR A 111 -37.28 -4.90 2.05
CA THR A 111 -38.05 -5.78 2.96
C THR A 111 -39.36 -5.18 3.47
N ARG A 112 -39.59 -3.87 3.34
CA ARG A 112 -40.87 -3.24 3.72
C ARG A 112 -41.93 -3.19 2.61
N THR A 113 -41.56 -3.50 1.36
CA THR A 113 -42.46 -3.32 0.20
C THR A 113 -43.09 -4.62 -0.31
N LEU A 114 -42.57 -5.80 0.08
CA LEU A 114 -43.11 -7.10 -0.34
C LEU A 114 -44.24 -7.65 0.55
N VAL A 115 -44.53 -7.02 1.69
CA VAL A 115 -45.58 -7.49 2.62
C VAL A 115 -46.95 -6.83 2.38
N ASN A 116 -47.03 -5.80 1.54
CA ASN A 116 -48.27 -5.02 1.36
C ASN A 116 -48.94 -5.16 -0.03
N GLN A 117 -48.65 -6.23 -0.78
CA GLN A 117 -49.38 -6.58 -2.01
C GLN A 117 -50.25 -7.84 -1.87
N LYS A 118 -50.45 -8.35 -0.65
CA LYS A 118 -51.22 -9.57 -0.39
C LYS A 118 -52.32 -9.37 0.66
N ARG A 119 -53.19 -8.40 0.42
CA ARG A 119 -54.56 -8.36 1.00
C ARG A 119 -55.44 -7.53 0.08
N HIS A 120 -55.99 -8.22 -0.91
CA HIS A 120 -57.26 -7.86 -1.53
C HIS A 120 -58.32 -8.68 -0.79
N TRP A 121 -59.37 -8.00 -0.33
CA TRP A 121 -60.77 -8.39 -0.07
C TRP A 121 -61.33 -7.40 0.94
#